data_AF-A0A1H3MH90-F1
#
_entry.id   AF-A0A1H3MH90-F1
#
_cell.length_a   1.000
_cell.length_b   1.000
_cell.length_c   1.000
_cell.angle_alpha   90.00
_cell.angle_beta   90.00
_cell.angle_gamma   90.00
#
_symmetry.space_group_name_H-M   'P 1'
#
loop_
_entity.id
_entity.type
_entity.pdbx_description
1 polymer ?
#
loop_
_entity_poly.entity_id
_entity_poly.type
_entity_poly.pdbx_seq_one_letter_code
_entity_poly.pdbx_strand_id
1 'polypeptide(L)'
;MSERTGAVGTEPDSPPAGDTAAAVIAQRVPETESPVDAAPEEPIAPHEPVATGEPVADEEPVADEAVSEESDDEVDDAPVRISTRPTTRTTGLVPGPGAGLLALLALAWFGTTLWVLQREISTSVTDAVAIASAAISLPTVVSASLVAGAASALVAVNLIARAGWTPAASTRWAGALVTSVAVGLLGALGVIVGYDGPGSRVLAATVAAAAVVGGALAGLRPTSLVAAVLSGSLAVFAVQFALNYLGAGPISGSSTLAAVVAGLVAGIVPYVYLRRVTKRETTEGGALSWPLYMVTGAGVGITLLVTEVVTRVGGAQVLDAVASLSEFDRAFRAHVDADRLTYTLIVFFVGALATTIAFGRTLPSKKRV
;
A
#
# COMPACT_ATOMS: atom_id res chain seq x y z
N MET A 1 -57.07 -5.42 -61.40
CA MET A 1 -55.61 -5.43 -61.66
C MET A 1 -55.02 -4.18 -61.01
N SER A 2 -54.32 -4.20 -59.88
CA SER A 2 -53.92 -5.27 -58.97
C SER A 2 -53.86 -4.68 -57.57
N GLU A 3 -54.42 -5.41 -56.61
CA GLU A 3 -54.19 -5.22 -55.18
C GLU A 3 -52.72 -5.54 -54.86
N ARG A 4 -52.10 -4.76 -53.97
CA ARG A 4 -50.79 -5.07 -53.39
C ARG A 4 -50.83 -4.79 -51.88
N THR A 5 -51.17 -5.85 -51.15
CA THR A 5 -50.50 -6.34 -49.93
C THR A 5 -49.32 -5.47 -49.46
N GLY A 6 -49.25 -4.95 -48.23
CA GLY A 6 -49.50 -5.66 -46.96
C GLY A 6 -48.21 -6.33 -46.49
N ALA A 7 -47.35 -5.59 -45.77
CA ALA A 7 -46.24 -6.16 -44.99
C ALA A 7 -45.96 -5.25 -43.78
N VAL A 8 -46.57 -5.64 -42.66
CA VAL A 8 -46.29 -5.17 -41.30
C VAL A 8 -44.96 -5.80 -40.89
N GLY A 9 -43.91 -4.99 -40.74
CA GLY A 9 -42.67 -5.40 -40.09
C GLY A 9 -42.80 -5.19 -38.59
N THR A 10 -42.95 -6.28 -37.85
CA THR A 10 -42.79 -6.30 -36.39
C THR A 10 -41.31 -6.24 -36.07
N GLU A 11 -40.83 -5.08 -35.63
CA GLU A 11 -39.50 -4.88 -35.07
C GLU A 11 -39.51 -5.43 -33.63
N PRO A 12 -38.63 -6.39 -33.26
CA PRO A 12 -38.56 -6.87 -31.90
C PRO A 12 -37.83 -5.84 -31.03
N ASP A 13 -38.57 -5.20 -30.12
CA ASP A 13 -38.05 -4.45 -28.97
C ASP A 13 -37.07 -5.34 -28.19
N SER A 14 -35.78 -5.17 -28.49
CA SER A 14 -34.70 -5.70 -27.68
C SER A 14 -34.34 -4.62 -26.66
N PRO A 15 -34.49 -4.85 -25.35
CA PRO A 15 -34.04 -3.88 -24.37
C PRO A 15 -32.52 -3.70 -24.50
N PRO A 16 -32.00 -2.47 -24.37
CA PRO A 16 -30.56 -2.24 -24.42
C PRO A 16 -29.88 -3.00 -23.28
N ALA A 17 -29.16 -4.07 -23.66
CA ALA A 17 -28.24 -4.76 -22.78
C ALA A 17 -27.00 -3.87 -22.60
N GLY A 18 -26.95 -3.11 -21.50
CA GLY A 18 -25.72 -2.42 -21.13
C GLY A 18 -25.86 -1.24 -20.19
N ASP A 19 -26.59 -1.36 -19.07
CA ASP A 19 -26.59 -0.30 -18.04
C ASP A 19 -26.73 -0.80 -16.59
N THR A 20 -26.39 -2.07 -16.32
CA THR A 20 -26.58 -2.67 -14.98
C THR A 20 -25.37 -2.58 -14.04
N ALA A 21 -24.26 -1.95 -14.44
CA ALA A 21 -23.06 -1.88 -13.59
C ALA A 21 -22.95 -0.57 -12.77
N ALA A 22 -23.51 0.55 -13.25
CA ALA A 22 -23.38 1.85 -12.57
C ALA A 22 -24.49 2.14 -11.55
N ALA A 23 -25.66 1.49 -11.66
CA ALA A 23 -26.82 1.74 -10.79
C ALA A 23 -26.82 0.93 -9.47
N VAL A 24 -25.95 -0.07 -9.32
CA VAL A 24 -25.98 -1.00 -8.16
C VAL A 24 -25.30 -0.44 -6.90
N ILE A 25 -24.49 0.62 -7.02
CA ILE A 25 -23.79 1.21 -5.86
C ILE A 25 -24.69 2.23 -5.12
N ALA A 26 -25.77 2.72 -5.74
CA ALA A 26 -26.67 3.70 -5.12
C ALA A 26 -27.87 3.10 -4.36
N GLN A 27 -28.03 1.76 -4.33
CA GLN A 27 -29.23 1.11 -3.79
C GLN A 27 -28.91 -0.05 -2.82
N ARG A 28 -28.25 0.27 -1.71
CA ARG A 28 -28.35 -0.48 -0.45
C ARG A 28 -28.16 0.47 0.73
N VAL A 29 -29.09 1.41 0.86
CA VAL A 29 -29.49 1.84 2.20
C VAL A 29 -30.25 0.62 2.75
N PRO A 30 -29.78 -0.07 3.80
CA PRO A 30 -30.63 -1.03 4.48
C PRO A 30 -31.87 -0.24 4.92
N GLU A 31 -33.05 -0.64 4.44
CA GLU A 31 -34.31 -0.20 5.03
C GLU A 31 -34.23 -0.59 6.51
N THR A 32 -33.84 0.37 7.34
CA THR A 32 -33.91 0.25 8.78
C THR A 32 -35.36 -0.05 9.09
N GLU A 33 -35.54 -1.22 9.70
CA GLU A 33 -36.81 -1.70 10.19
C GLU A 33 -37.57 -0.57 10.89
N SER A 34 -38.88 -0.62 10.73
CA SER A 34 -39.87 0.25 11.35
C SER A 34 -39.51 0.68 12.78
N PRO A 35 -39.92 1.89 13.19
CA PRO A 35 -39.72 2.36 14.56
C PRO A 35 -40.43 1.41 15.51
N VAL A 36 -39.65 0.56 16.18
CA VAL A 36 -40.10 -0.15 17.38
C VAL A 36 -40.35 0.94 18.41
N ASP A 37 -41.60 1.00 18.88
CA ASP A 37 -42.07 1.86 19.96
C ASP A 37 -40.98 2.06 21.02
N ALA A 38 -40.47 3.29 21.10
CA ALA A 38 -39.60 3.72 22.17
C ALA A 38 -40.42 3.66 23.47
N ALA A 39 -40.20 2.59 24.23
CA ALA A 39 -40.57 2.54 25.64
C ALA A 39 -39.93 3.74 26.35
N PRO A 40 -40.65 4.41 27.27
CA PRO A 40 -40.11 5.59 27.96
C PRO A 40 -38.86 5.19 28.75
N GLU A 41 -37.75 5.86 28.43
CA GLU A 41 -36.49 5.73 29.16
C GLU A 41 -36.71 6.09 30.63
N GLU A 42 -36.45 5.13 31.51
CA GLU A 42 -36.38 5.38 32.95
C GLU A 42 -35.24 6.39 33.26
N PRO A 43 -35.45 7.31 34.22
CA PRO A 43 -34.44 8.31 34.56
C PRO A 43 -33.22 7.63 35.17
N ILE A 44 -32.08 7.71 34.47
CA ILE A 44 -30.78 7.30 34.98
C ILE A 44 -30.41 8.22 36.15
N ALA A 45 -30.30 7.63 37.34
CA ALA A 45 -29.89 8.31 38.56
C ALA A 45 -28.44 8.86 38.44
N PRO A 46 -28.13 10.00 39.05
CA PRO A 46 -26.80 10.60 38.99
C PRO A 46 -25.76 9.72 39.69
N HIS A 47 -24.70 9.37 38.95
CA HIS A 47 -23.53 8.67 39.49
C HIS A 47 -22.83 9.52 40.56
N GLU A 48 -22.65 8.93 41.74
CA GLU A 48 -21.83 9.47 42.83
C GLU A 48 -20.35 9.59 42.43
N PRO A 49 -19.62 10.61 42.91
CA PRO A 49 -18.21 10.77 42.64
C PRO A 49 -17.38 9.71 43.38
N VAL A 50 -16.62 8.92 42.60
CA VAL A 50 -15.65 7.95 43.11
C VAL A 50 -14.49 8.70 43.77
N ALA A 51 -14.27 8.37 45.05
CA ALA A 51 -13.24 8.93 45.91
C ALA A 51 -11.82 8.65 45.38
N THR A 52 -11.01 9.69 45.36
CA THR A 52 -9.56 9.70 45.14
C THR A 52 -8.87 8.97 46.29
N GLY A 53 -8.26 7.82 45.99
CA GLY A 53 -7.35 7.12 46.90
C GLY A 53 -5.89 7.26 46.44
N GLU A 54 -5.13 8.11 47.15
CA GLU A 54 -3.69 7.93 47.39
C GLU A 54 -3.50 6.96 48.58
N PRO A 55 -2.28 6.60 49.01
CA PRO A 55 -1.01 6.30 48.32
C PRO A 55 -0.41 4.97 48.85
N VAL A 56 0.51 4.29 48.14
CA VAL A 56 1.43 3.31 48.78
C VAL A 56 2.80 3.32 48.10
N ALA A 57 3.80 3.70 48.90
CA ALA A 57 5.23 3.53 48.68
C ALA A 57 5.62 2.05 48.80
N ASP A 58 6.68 1.63 48.10
CA ASP A 58 7.82 0.89 48.69
C ASP A 58 8.80 0.52 47.57
N GLU A 59 9.93 1.23 47.56
CA GLU A 59 11.14 0.83 46.84
C GLU A 59 11.85 -0.24 47.67
N GLU A 60 11.91 -1.48 47.17
CA GLU A 60 12.86 -2.48 47.66
C GLU A 60 14.18 -2.37 46.88
N PRO A 61 15.34 -2.24 47.56
CA PRO A 61 16.65 -2.37 46.94
C PRO A 61 17.01 -3.85 46.78
N VAL A 62 17.13 -4.32 45.54
CA VAL A 62 17.64 -5.66 45.24
C VAL A 62 19.16 -5.67 45.40
N ALA A 63 19.60 -6.62 46.21
CA ALA A 63 20.94 -6.83 46.72
C ALA A 63 21.99 -7.13 45.63
N ASP A 64 23.20 -6.66 45.90
CA ASP A 64 24.46 -7.07 45.31
C ASP A 64 24.67 -8.59 45.47
N GLU A 65 24.52 -9.35 44.39
CA GLU A 65 25.08 -10.70 44.31
C GLU A 65 26.55 -10.62 43.88
N ALA A 66 27.41 -10.93 44.84
CA ALA A 66 28.82 -11.20 44.67
C ALA A 66 29.01 -12.33 43.63
N VAL A 67 29.55 -11.98 42.46
CA VAL A 67 30.03 -12.96 41.49
C VAL A 67 31.41 -13.42 41.93
N SER A 68 31.45 -14.70 42.29
CA SER A 68 32.62 -15.49 42.65
C SER A 68 33.67 -15.51 41.54
N GLU A 69 34.89 -15.11 41.90
CA GLU A 69 36.14 -15.45 41.25
C GLU A 69 36.40 -16.95 41.40
N GLU A 70 36.29 -17.75 40.34
CA GLU A 70 37.00 -19.04 40.22
C GLU A 70 36.78 -19.66 38.83
N SER A 71 37.79 -19.61 37.97
CA SER A 71 38.37 -20.76 37.27
C SER A 71 39.34 -20.26 36.20
N ASP A 72 40.63 -20.33 36.56
CA ASP A 72 41.75 -20.35 35.63
C ASP A 72 41.67 -21.64 34.79
N ASP A 73 40.95 -21.61 33.67
CA ASP A 73 41.16 -22.56 32.59
C ASP A 73 42.06 -21.90 31.55
N GLU A 74 43.29 -22.40 31.50
CA GLU A 74 44.36 -22.09 30.56
C GLU A 74 43.92 -22.45 29.14
N VAL A 75 43.15 -21.56 28.51
CA VAL A 75 42.74 -21.66 27.10
C VAL A 75 43.89 -21.19 26.23
N ASP A 76 44.51 -22.16 25.56
CA ASP A 76 45.44 -22.07 24.43
C ASP A 76 45.33 -20.73 23.67
N ASP A 77 46.27 -19.83 23.99
CA ASP A 77 46.37 -18.43 23.57
C ASP A 77 46.92 -18.33 22.14
N ALA A 78 46.39 -19.15 21.23
CA ALA A 78 46.54 -18.92 19.80
C ALA A 78 45.69 -17.68 19.48
N PRO A 79 46.28 -16.54 19.07
CA PRO A 79 45.52 -15.34 18.81
C PRO A 79 44.51 -15.68 17.71
N VAL A 80 43.23 -15.77 18.10
CA VAL A 80 42.11 -15.83 17.17
C VAL A 80 42.24 -14.56 16.37
N ARG A 81 42.88 -14.67 15.20
CA ARG A 81 42.88 -13.64 14.18
C ARG A 81 41.43 -13.54 13.73
N ILE A 82 40.63 -12.81 14.48
CA ILE A 82 39.40 -12.20 14.00
C ILE A 82 39.89 -11.36 12.84
N SER A 83 39.79 -11.93 11.65
CA SER A 83 40.05 -11.24 10.40
C SER A 83 39.00 -10.15 10.32
N THR A 84 39.28 -9.01 10.96
CA THR A 84 38.56 -7.75 10.82
C THR A 84 38.85 -7.14 9.45
N ARG A 85 39.21 -7.95 8.45
CA ARG A 85 39.27 -7.51 7.07
C ARG A 85 37.85 -7.06 6.74
N PRO A 86 37.60 -5.75 6.61
CA PRO A 86 36.28 -5.29 6.23
C PRO A 86 36.10 -5.85 4.83
N THR A 87 35.30 -6.90 4.70
CA THR A 87 34.82 -7.33 3.41
C THR A 87 33.77 -6.30 2.99
N THR A 88 34.19 -5.06 2.75
CA THR A 88 33.55 -4.11 1.85
C THR A 88 33.73 -4.63 0.44
N ARG A 89 33.28 -5.88 0.22
CA ARG A 89 33.00 -6.37 -1.12
C ARG A 89 31.78 -5.58 -1.51
N THR A 90 32.01 -4.52 -2.29
CA THR A 90 30.97 -3.72 -2.91
C THR A 90 30.09 -4.70 -3.67
N THR A 91 28.99 -5.13 -3.05
CA THR A 91 27.96 -5.96 -3.68
C THR A 91 27.60 -5.23 -4.96
N GLY A 92 28.10 -5.76 -6.08
CA GLY A 92 27.94 -5.15 -7.38
C GLY A 92 26.46 -4.94 -7.63
N LEU A 93 26.12 -3.77 -8.19
CA LEU A 93 24.77 -3.51 -8.68
C LEU A 93 24.48 -4.49 -9.82
N VAL A 94 24.05 -5.70 -9.50
CA VAL A 94 23.43 -6.56 -10.50
C VAL A 94 22.05 -5.95 -10.73
N PRO A 95 21.75 -5.45 -11.94
CA PRO A 95 20.44 -4.86 -12.22
C PRO A 95 19.36 -5.91 -11.96
N GLY A 96 18.46 -5.63 -11.01
CA GLY A 96 17.41 -6.56 -10.64
C GLY A 96 16.59 -6.98 -11.86
N PRO A 97 16.49 -8.29 -12.18
CA PRO A 97 15.71 -8.74 -13.32
C PRO A 97 14.23 -8.36 -13.12
N GLY A 98 13.61 -7.77 -14.13
CA GLY A 98 12.17 -7.47 -14.12
C GLY A 98 11.77 -6.05 -13.73
N ALA A 99 12.70 -5.15 -13.41
CA ALA A 99 12.37 -3.75 -13.09
C ALA A 99 11.56 -3.04 -14.20
N GLY A 100 11.89 -3.29 -15.47
CA GLY A 100 11.14 -2.75 -16.61
C GLY A 100 9.70 -3.26 -16.66
N LEU A 101 9.47 -4.56 -16.39
CA LEU A 101 8.13 -5.12 -16.34
C LEU A 101 7.32 -4.56 -15.15
N LEU A 102 7.95 -4.42 -13.98
CA LEU A 102 7.31 -3.80 -12.81
C LEU A 102 6.91 -2.35 -13.11
N ALA A 103 7.76 -1.58 -13.77
CA ALA A 103 7.44 -0.21 -14.17
C ALA A 103 6.31 -0.14 -15.18
N LEU A 104 6.29 -1.02 -16.19
CA LEU A 104 5.19 -1.10 -17.14
C LEU A 104 3.86 -1.44 -16.45
N LEU A 105 3.85 -2.43 -15.56
CA LEU A 105 2.66 -2.81 -14.80
C LEU A 105 2.20 -1.68 -13.86
N ALA A 106 3.13 -1.01 -13.18
CA ALA A 106 2.81 0.10 -12.29
C ALA A 106 2.26 1.32 -13.05
N LEU A 107 2.85 1.65 -14.21
CA LEU A 107 2.34 2.73 -15.07
C LEU A 107 0.99 2.37 -15.69
N ALA A 108 0.78 1.12 -16.09
CA ALA A 108 -0.51 0.66 -16.59
C ALA A 108 -1.58 0.76 -15.49
N TRP A 109 -1.27 0.31 -14.26
CA TRP A 109 -2.18 0.45 -13.12
C TRP A 109 -2.47 1.94 -12.83
N PHE A 110 -1.46 2.78 -12.77
CA PHE A 110 -1.63 4.21 -12.52
C PHE A 110 -2.48 4.90 -13.60
N GLY A 111 -2.17 4.66 -14.89
CA GLY A 111 -2.96 5.18 -15.99
C GLY A 111 -4.41 4.69 -15.99
N THR A 112 -4.62 3.40 -15.69
CA THR A 112 -5.98 2.83 -15.55
C THR A 112 -6.74 3.50 -14.42
N THR A 113 -6.09 3.76 -13.29
CA THR A 113 -6.72 4.40 -12.12
C THR A 113 -7.12 5.84 -12.43
N LEU A 114 -6.26 6.60 -13.12
CA LEU A 114 -6.61 7.96 -13.58
C LEU A 114 -7.75 7.96 -14.59
N TRP A 115 -7.79 6.97 -15.48
CA TRP A 115 -8.86 6.83 -16.46
C TRP A 115 -10.22 6.51 -15.80
N VAL A 116 -10.23 5.61 -14.81
CA VAL A 116 -11.43 5.29 -14.02
C VAL A 116 -11.91 6.53 -13.25
N LEU A 117 -11.01 7.22 -12.57
CA LEU A 117 -11.32 8.47 -11.86
C LEU A 117 -11.94 9.51 -12.80
N GLN A 118 -11.37 9.68 -14.00
CA GLN A 118 -11.90 10.62 -15.00
C GLN A 118 -13.32 10.24 -15.45
N ARG A 119 -13.60 8.94 -15.61
CA ARG A 119 -14.95 8.45 -15.96
C ARG A 119 -15.95 8.71 -14.85
N GLU A 120 -15.58 8.46 -13.59
CA GLU A 120 -16.43 8.73 -12.42
C GLU A 120 -16.79 10.22 -12.34
N ILE A 121 -15.79 11.10 -12.52
CA ILE A 121 -16.00 12.55 -12.50
C ILE A 121 -16.87 12.99 -13.67
N SER A 122 -16.59 12.52 -14.89
CA SER A 122 -17.30 12.96 -16.11
C SER A 122 -18.77 12.49 -16.16
N THR A 123 -19.13 11.47 -15.38
CA THR A 123 -20.49 10.91 -15.32
C THR A 123 -21.27 11.37 -14.08
N SER A 124 -20.65 12.16 -13.21
CA SER A 124 -21.29 12.67 -11.99
C SER A 124 -22.36 13.72 -12.32
N VAL A 125 -23.54 13.60 -11.71
CA VAL A 125 -24.71 14.49 -11.95
C VAL A 125 -24.51 15.87 -11.31
N THR A 126 -23.74 15.95 -10.23
CA THR A 126 -23.46 17.19 -9.50
C THR A 126 -21.99 17.27 -9.10
N ASP A 127 -21.50 18.50 -8.92
CA ASP A 127 -20.12 18.75 -8.46
C ASP A 127 -19.85 18.14 -7.08
N ALA A 128 -20.85 18.10 -6.21
CA ALA A 128 -20.73 17.48 -4.89
C ALA A 128 -20.48 15.96 -4.99
N VAL A 129 -21.19 15.28 -5.90
CA VAL A 129 -20.99 13.84 -6.16
C VAL A 129 -19.62 13.58 -6.79
N ALA A 130 -19.17 14.46 -7.70
CA ALA A 130 -17.84 14.38 -8.30
C ALA A 130 -16.72 14.54 -7.26
N ILE A 131 -16.87 15.47 -6.31
CA ILE A 131 -15.90 15.69 -5.23
C ILE A 131 -15.90 14.51 -4.26
N ALA A 132 -17.07 13.98 -3.90
CA ALA A 132 -17.18 12.83 -3.01
C ALA A 132 -16.56 11.56 -3.62
N SER A 133 -16.85 11.27 -4.89
CA SER A 133 -16.25 10.13 -5.62
C SER A 133 -14.74 10.28 -5.74
N ALA A 134 -14.25 11.47 -6.11
CA ALA A 134 -12.82 11.75 -6.17
C ALA A 134 -12.13 11.57 -4.81
N ALA A 135 -12.78 11.98 -3.71
CA ALA A 135 -12.24 11.82 -2.35
C ALA A 135 -12.14 10.33 -1.94
N ILE A 136 -13.13 9.51 -2.30
CA ILE A 136 -13.14 8.06 -2.02
C ILE A 136 -12.05 7.34 -2.85
N SER A 137 -11.83 7.78 -4.09
CA SER A 137 -10.83 7.20 -5.00
C SER A 137 -9.39 7.69 -4.76
N LEU A 138 -9.22 8.81 -4.03
CA LEU A 138 -7.93 9.48 -3.76
C LEU A 138 -6.84 8.53 -3.24
N PRO A 139 -7.09 7.67 -2.24
CA PRO A 139 -6.09 6.75 -1.73
C PRO A 139 -5.51 5.80 -2.77
N THR A 140 -6.38 5.28 -3.65
CA THR A 140 -5.97 4.33 -4.69
C THR A 140 -5.12 5.04 -5.73
N VAL A 141 -5.48 6.27 -6.10
CA VAL A 141 -4.70 7.10 -7.04
C VAL A 141 -3.33 7.45 -6.45
N VAL A 142 -3.27 7.83 -5.17
CA VAL A 142 -2.02 8.14 -4.46
C VAL A 142 -1.13 6.90 -4.39
N SER A 143 -1.68 5.73 -4.04
CA SER A 143 -0.92 4.48 -3.98
C SER A 143 -0.35 4.10 -5.34
N ALA A 144 -1.18 4.17 -6.40
CA ALA A 144 -0.77 3.85 -7.76
C ALA A 144 0.32 4.82 -8.26
N SER A 145 0.18 6.12 -7.96
CA SER A 145 1.19 7.14 -8.30
C SER A 145 2.52 6.89 -7.58
N LEU A 146 2.47 6.58 -6.28
CA LEU A 146 3.65 6.26 -5.48
C LEU A 146 4.37 5.02 -6.03
N VAL A 147 3.64 3.94 -6.33
CA VAL A 147 4.23 2.72 -6.89
C VAL A 147 4.77 2.95 -8.31
N ALA A 148 4.09 3.74 -9.15
CA ALA A 148 4.58 4.11 -10.48
C ALA A 148 5.86 4.95 -10.42
N GLY A 149 5.93 5.94 -9.53
CA GLY A 149 7.13 6.76 -9.30
C GLY A 149 8.31 5.96 -8.77
N ALA A 150 8.06 5.01 -7.85
CA ALA A 150 9.08 4.10 -7.35
C ALA A 150 9.60 3.15 -8.44
N ALA A 151 8.70 2.57 -9.24
CA ALA A 151 9.07 1.62 -10.29
C ALA A 151 9.82 2.30 -11.45
N SER A 152 9.41 3.50 -11.87
CA SER A 152 10.11 4.27 -12.90
C SER A 152 11.50 4.71 -12.44
N ALA A 153 11.63 5.17 -11.19
CA ALA A 153 12.91 5.49 -10.57
C ALA A 153 13.84 4.28 -10.50
N LEU A 154 13.32 3.10 -10.15
CA LEU A 154 14.10 1.86 -10.13
C LEU A 154 14.64 1.50 -11.53
N VAL A 155 13.84 1.69 -12.59
CA VAL A 155 14.30 1.51 -13.98
C VAL A 155 15.41 2.50 -14.32
N ALA A 156 15.25 3.78 -13.97
CA ALA A 156 16.25 4.80 -14.21
C ALA A 156 17.59 4.47 -13.54
N VAL A 157 17.55 4.08 -12.26
CA VAL A 157 18.73 3.67 -11.50
C VAL A 157 19.41 2.44 -12.14
N ASN A 158 18.63 1.46 -12.61
CA ASN A 158 19.17 0.30 -13.31
C ASN A 158 19.78 0.64 -14.67
N LEU A 159 19.20 1.58 -15.42
CA LEU A 159 19.75 2.04 -16.70
C LEU A 159 21.07 2.80 -16.50
N ILE A 160 21.15 3.68 -15.50
CA ILE A 160 22.38 4.40 -15.15
C ILE A 160 23.48 3.41 -14.77
N ALA A 161 23.15 2.40 -13.95
CA ALA A 161 24.10 1.35 -13.58
C ALA A 161 24.57 0.52 -14.79
N ARG A 162 23.66 0.21 -15.74
CA ARG A 162 24.01 -0.52 -16.97
C ARG A 162 24.87 0.29 -17.94
N ALA A 163 24.76 1.62 -17.91
CA ALA A 163 25.60 2.51 -18.73
C ALA A 163 27.06 2.55 -18.28
N GLY A 164 27.46 1.76 -17.27
CA GLY A 164 28.83 1.70 -16.76
C GLY A 164 29.19 2.89 -15.88
N TRP A 165 28.25 3.79 -15.61
CA TRP A 165 28.46 4.89 -14.68
C TRP A 165 28.37 4.27 -13.28
N THR A 166 29.51 4.11 -12.60
CA THR A 166 29.51 3.79 -11.16
C THR A 166 28.86 4.97 -10.46
N PRO A 167 27.56 4.92 -10.14
CA PRO A 167 26.86 6.12 -9.79
C PRO A 167 27.33 6.49 -8.39
N ALA A 168 27.99 7.65 -8.26
CA ALA A 168 28.04 8.31 -6.98
C ALA A 168 26.61 8.36 -6.42
N ALA A 169 26.46 8.31 -5.09
CA ALA A 169 25.13 8.30 -4.47
C ALA A 169 24.24 9.43 -5.04
N SER A 170 24.82 10.60 -5.32
CA SER A 170 24.17 11.76 -5.92
C SER A 170 23.54 11.51 -7.30
N THR A 171 24.24 10.88 -8.25
CA THR A 171 23.70 10.68 -9.61
C THR A 171 22.54 9.69 -9.62
N ARG A 172 22.57 8.71 -8.71
CA ARG A 172 21.47 7.76 -8.53
C ARG A 172 20.22 8.45 -7.97
N TRP A 173 20.38 9.25 -6.92
CA TRP A 173 19.28 10.03 -6.36
C TRP A 173 18.72 11.02 -7.37
N ALA A 174 19.58 11.69 -8.14
CA ALA A 174 19.15 12.58 -9.22
C ALA A 174 18.33 11.83 -10.29
N GLY A 175 18.81 10.68 -10.78
CA GLY A 175 18.07 9.87 -11.75
C GLY A 175 16.71 9.37 -11.24
N ALA A 176 16.65 8.94 -9.98
CA ALA A 176 15.42 8.53 -9.32
C ALA A 176 14.42 9.69 -9.18
N LEU A 177 14.89 10.87 -8.75
CA LEU A 177 14.04 12.06 -8.59
C LEU A 177 13.56 12.61 -9.93
N VAL A 178 14.43 12.72 -10.94
CA VAL A 178 14.03 13.25 -12.26
C VAL A 178 12.95 12.39 -12.89
N THR A 179 13.09 11.06 -12.85
CA THR A 179 12.10 10.16 -13.45
C THR A 179 10.79 10.10 -12.67
N SER A 180 10.83 10.15 -11.34
CA SER A 180 9.61 10.22 -10.53
C SER A 180 8.89 11.56 -10.63
N VAL A 181 9.62 12.68 -10.72
CA VAL A 181 9.04 14.00 -11.02
C VAL A 181 8.35 13.97 -12.39
N ALA A 182 8.98 13.39 -13.42
CA ALA A 182 8.36 13.27 -14.74
C ALA A 182 7.05 12.46 -14.69
N VAL A 183 7.04 11.31 -14.00
CA VAL A 183 5.81 10.50 -13.81
C VAL A 183 4.75 11.28 -13.03
N GLY A 184 5.15 11.99 -11.97
CA GLY A 184 4.26 12.83 -11.16
C GLY A 184 3.63 13.97 -11.96
N LEU A 185 4.42 14.66 -12.79
CA LEU A 185 3.93 15.74 -13.66
C LEU A 185 2.97 15.23 -14.74
N LEU A 186 3.23 14.05 -15.32
CA LEU A 186 2.31 13.42 -16.27
C LEU A 186 0.99 13.03 -15.59
N GLY A 187 1.06 12.49 -14.38
CA GLY A 187 -0.12 12.19 -13.56
C GLY A 187 -0.93 13.44 -13.21
N ALA A 188 -0.25 14.50 -12.74
CA ALA A 188 -0.84 15.80 -12.45
C ALA A 188 -1.52 16.42 -13.67
N LEU A 189 -0.87 16.36 -14.83
CA LEU A 189 -1.45 16.81 -16.10
C LEU A 189 -2.71 16.01 -16.45
N GLY A 190 -2.68 14.69 -16.28
CA GLY A 190 -3.85 13.83 -16.47
C GLY A 190 -5.04 14.22 -15.58
N VAL A 191 -4.78 14.55 -14.31
CA VAL A 191 -5.80 15.04 -13.38
C VAL A 191 -6.36 16.39 -13.83
N ILE A 192 -5.51 17.36 -14.19
CA ILE A 192 -5.93 18.70 -14.60
C ILE A 192 -6.75 18.65 -15.90
N VAL A 193 -6.33 17.85 -16.88
CA VAL A 193 -7.04 17.70 -18.15
C VAL A 193 -8.36 16.93 -17.96
N GLY A 194 -8.38 15.97 -17.04
CA GLY A 194 -9.56 15.15 -16.76
C GLY A 194 -10.60 15.81 -15.84
N TYR A 195 -10.21 16.83 -15.07
CA TYR A 195 -11.04 17.45 -14.06
C TYR A 195 -10.75 18.95 -13.90
N ASP A 196 -11.70 19.80 -14.30
CA ASP A 196 -11.62 21.26 -14.17
C ASP A 196 -12.45 21.76 -12.98
N GLY A 197 -12.16 21.24 -11.78
CA GLY A 197 -12.82 21.65 -10.53
C GLY A 197 -11.89 22.37 -9.55
N PRO A 198 -12.42 23.07 -8.52
CA PRO A 198 -11.61 23.79 -7.54
C PRO A 198 -10.57 22.92 -6.82
N GLY A 199 -10.84 21.62 -6.67
CA GLY A 199 -9.92 20.65 -6.05
C GLY A 199 -8.87 20.06 -6.99
N SER A 200 -8.94 20.29 -8.30
CA SER A 200 -8.09 19.59 -9.30
C SER A 200 -6.61 19.85 -9.09
N ARG A 201 -6.23 21.09 -8.72
CA ARG A 201 -4.84 21.48 -8.47
C ARG A 201 -4.26 20.79 -7.24
N VAL A 202 -5.06 20.65 -6.17
CA VAL A 202 -4.65 19.98 -4.93
C VAL A 202 -4.49 18.48 -5.17
N LEU A 203 -5.44 17.88 -5.90
CA LEU A 203 -5.34 16.48 -6.33
C LEU A 203 -4.11 16.25 -7.19
N ALA A 204 -3.90 17.08 -8.22
CA ALA A 204 -2.75 17.00 -9.10
C ALA A 204 -1.41 17.13 -8.35
N ALA A 205 -1.32 18.08 -7.41
CA ALA A 205 -0.14 18.26 -6.56
C ALA A 205 0.10 17.04 -5.66
N THR A 206 -0.96 16.47 -5.08
CA THR A 206 -0.87 15.26 -4.23
C THR A 206 -0.39 14.06 -5.03
N VAL A 207 -0.93 13.87 -6.23
CA VAL A 207 -0.50 12.80 -7.14
C VAL A 207 0.96 12.98 -7.54
N ALA A 208 1.40 14.20 -7.87
CA ALA A 208 2.80 14.47 -8.17
C ALA A 208 3.72 14.21 -6.98
N ALA A 209 3.33 14.67 -5.78
CA ALA A 209 4.09 14.46 -4.55
C ALA A 209 4.22 12.96 -4.23
N ALA A 210 3.15 12.19 -4.39
CA ALA A 210 3.15 10.74 -4.18
C ALA A 210 4.17 10.04 -5.08
N ALA A 211 4.22 10.38 -6.37
CA ALA A 211 5.20 9.83 -7.30
C ALA A 211 6.63 10.14 -6.87
N VAL A 212 6.92 11.38 -6.46
CA VAL A 212 8.24 11.81 -5.98
C VAL A 212 8.64 11.07 -4.72
N VAL A 213 7.74 10.90 -3.75
CA VAL A 213 7.98 10.10 -2.54
C VAL A 213 8.31 8.65 -2.91
N GLY A 214 7.54 8.05 -3.83
CA GLY A 214 7.84 6.72 -4.36
C GLY A 214 9.23 6.63 -5.00
N GLY A 215 9.58 7.61 -5.84
CA GLY A 215 10.91 7.68 -6.45
C GLY A 215 12.05 7.82 -5.45
N ALA A 216 11.85 8.63 -4.40
CA ALA A 216 12.80 8.77 -3.31
C ALA A 216 13.02 7.43 -2.57
N LEU A 217 11.95 6.66 -2.33
CA LEU A 217 12.06 5.32 -1.73
C LEU A 217 12.86 4.35 -2.63
N ALA A 218 12.76 4.47 -3.96
CA ALA A 218 13.59 3.70 -4.88
C ALA A 218 15.08 4.07 -4.87
N GLY A 219 15.41 5.25 -4.32
CA GLY A 219 16.77 5.68 -4.01
C GLY A 219 17.40 4.92 -2.84
N LEU A 220 16.64 4.14 -2.05
CA LEU A 220 17.19 3.37 -0.94
C LEU A 220 18.03 2.17 -1.42
N ARG A 221 18.89 1.63 -0.56
CA ARG A 221 19.58 0.35 -0.77
C ARG A 221 19.10 -0.65 0.28
N PRO A 222 18.88 -1.92 -0.09
CA PRO A 222 19.15 -2.58 -1.38
C PRO A 222 18.06 -2.33 -2.45
N THR A 223 18.42 -2.24 -3.73
CA THR A 223 17.45 -2.06 -4.84
C THR A 223 16.57 -3.29 -5.08
N SER A 224 17.09 -4.49 -4.78
CA SER A 224 16.34 -5.74 -4.82
C SER A 224 15.19 -5.76 -3.80
N LEU A 225 15.37 -5.12 -2.64
CA LEU A 225 14.33 -4.95 -1.63
C LEU A 225 13.19 -4.08 -2.17
N VAL A 226 13.51 -2.94 -2.77
CA VAL A 226 12.50 -2.05 -3.38
C VAL A 226 11.73 -2.80 -4.46
N ALA A 227 12.42 -3.50 -5.36
CA ALA A 227 11.78 -4.27 -6.42
C ALA A 227 10.85 -5.37 -5.88
N ALA A 228 11.26 -6.02 -4.78
CA ALA A 228 10.43 -7.01 -4.10
C ALA A 228 9.16 -6.37 -3.53
N VAL A 229 9.28 -5.25 -2.82
CA VAL A 229 8.13 -4.51 -2.28
C VAL A 229 7.19 -4.07 -3.40
N LEU A 230 7.70 -3.54 -4.50
CA LEU A 230 6.87 -3.16 -5.66
C LEU A 230 6.13 -4.35 -6.26
N SER A 231 6.77 -5.52 -6.35
CA SER A 231 6.10 -6.74 -6.80
C SER A 231 4.97 -7.17 -5.86
N GLY A 232 5.15 -7.00 -4.55
CA GLY A 232 4.13 -7.25 -3.54
C GLY A 232 2.96 -6.26 -3.65
N SER A 233 3.24 -4.97 -3.78
CA SER A 233 2.20 -3.94 -3.95
C SER A 233 1.34 -4.18 -5.19
N LEU A 234 1.96 -4.53 -6.32
CA LEU A 234 1.23 -4.89 -7.54
C LEU A 234 0.41 -6.18 -7.39
N ALA A 235 0.93 -7.18 -6.68
CA ALA A 235 0.19 -8.42 -6.44
C ALA A 235 -1.00 -8.21 -5.49
N VAL A 236 -0.83 -7.42 -4.43
CA VAL A 236 -1.94 -7.01 -3.55
C VAL A 236 -2.99 -6.28 -4.37
N PHE A 237 -2.61 -5.29 -5.18
CA PHE A 237 -3.55 -4.62 -6.08
C PHE A 237 -4.30 -5.60 -6.99
N ALA A 238 -3.60 -6.54 -7.65
CA ALA A 238 -4.23 -7.51 -8.53
C ALA A 238 -5.25 -8.41 -7.80
N VAL A 239 -4.92 -8.83 -6.57
CA VAL A 239 -5.84 -9.60 -5.73
C VAL A 239 -7.05 -8.77 -5.33
N GLN A 240 -6.85 -7.52 -4.92
CA GLN A 240 -7.96 -6.60 -4.58
C GLN A 240 -8.86 -6.34 -5.78
N PHE A 241 -8.27 -6.11 -6.95
CA PHE A 241 -9.01 -5.94 -8.20
C PHE A 241 -9.84 -7.18 -8.54
N ALA A 242 -9.26 -8.38 -8.42
CA ALA A 242 -9.96 -9.63 -8.67
C ALA A 242 -11.11 -9.87 -7.68
N LEU A 243 -10.89 -9.62 -6.38
CA LEU A 243 -11.93 -9.76 -5.36
C LEU A 243 -13.08 -8.78 -5.59
N ASN A 244 -12.76 -7.53 -5.93
CA ASN A 244 -13.78 -6.54 -6.27
C ASN A 244 -14.59 -6.94 -7.51
N TYR A 245 -13.91 -7.45 -8.55
CA TYR A 245 -14.56 -7.96 -9.77
C TYR A 245 -15.48 -9.16 -9.50
N LEU A 246 -15.13 -10.02 -8.54
CA LEU A 246 -15.95 -11.15 -8.11
C LEU A 246 -17.11 -10.76 -7.16
N GLY A 247 -17.32 -9.47 -6.92
CA GLY A 247 -18.43 -8.97 -6.11
C GLY A 247 -18.17 -9.00 -4.60
N ALA A 248 -16.92 -9.14 -4.16
CA ALA A 248 -16.56 -9.02 -2.73
C ALA A 248 -16.67 -7.57 -2.20
N GLY A 249 -16.97 -6.61 -3.07
CA GLY A 249 -17.03 -5.18 -2.77
C GLY A 249 -15.66 -4.54 -2.59
N PRO A 250 -15.60 -3.19 -2.48
CA PRO A 250 -14.37 -2.48 -2.16
C PRO A 250 -13.95 -2.80 -0.72
N ILE A 251 -12.81 -3.48 -0.58
CA ILE A 251 -12.29 -4.02 0.68
C ILE A 251 -11.79 -2.94 1.64
N SER A 252 -11.72 -1.69 1.19
CA SER A 252 -11.23 -0.55 1.98
C SER A 252 -11.99 -0.32 3.31
N GLY A 253 -13.08 -1.04 3.60
CA GLY A 253 -13.91 -0.77 4.79
C GLY A 253 -14.42 -1.93 5.67
N SER A 254 -14.29 -3.24 5.38
CA SER A 254 -15.00 -4.20 6.29
C SER A 254 -14.57 -5.66 6.38
N SER A 255 -13.76 -6.23 5.48
CA SER A 255 -13.41 -7.66 5.59
C SER A 255 -11.99 -7.88 6.11
N THR A 256 -11.89 -8.20 7.41
CA THR A 256 -10.64 -8.68 8.04
C THR A 256 -10.00 -9.81 7.23
N LEU A 257 -10.83 -10.68 6.63
CA LEU A 257 -10.38 -11.75 5.74
C LEU A 257 -9.57 -11.22 4.55
N ALA A 258 -10.06 -10.20 3.85
CA ALA A 258 -9.35 -9.69 2.70
C ALA A 258 -8.08 -8.93 3.08
N ALA A 259 -8.07 -8.25 4.23
CA ALA A 259 -6.84 -7.70 4.80
C ALA A 259 -5.79 -8.78 5.11
N VAL A 260 -6.22 -9.93 5.65
CA VAL A 260 -5.36 -11.09 5.90
C VAL A 260 -4.85 -11.69 4.58
N VAL A 261 -5.72 -11.87 3.58
CA VAL A 261 -5.32 -12.38 2.25
C VAL A 261 -4.32 -11.45 1.59
N ALA A 262 -4.59 -10.14 1.59
CA ALA A 262 -3.67 -9.13 1.09
C ALA A 262 -2.33 -9.15 1.86
N GLY A 263 -2.37 -9.30 3.18
CA GLY A 263 -1.17 -9.49 4.01
C GLY A 263 -0.35 -10.73 3.63
N LEU A 264 -1.00 -11.88 3.42
CA LEU A 264 -0.32 -13.10 2.98
C LEU A 264 0.34 -12.91 1.60
N VAL A 265 -0.35 -12.27 0.67
CA VAL A 265 0.17 -11.95 -0.67
C VAL A 265 1.35 -10.97 -0.57
N ALA A 266 1.22 -9.94 0.27
CA ALA A 266 2.25 -8.96 0.58
C ALA A 266 3.50 -9.58 1.20
N GLY A 267 3.40 -10.68 1.94
CA GLY A 267 4.56 -11.41 2.43
C GLY A 267 5.16 -12.36 1.39
N ILE A 268 4.32 -13.24 0.83
CA ILE A 268 4.78 -14.35 -0.01
C ILE A 268 5.37 -13.87 -1.34
N VAL A 269 4.75 -12.89 -2.02
CA VAL A 269 5.20 -12.46 -3.35
C VAL A 269 6.58 -11.78 -3.29
N PRO A 270 6.83 -10.76 -2.44
CA PRO A 270 8.17 -10.19 -2.28
C PRO A 270 9.22 -11.22 -1.85
N TYR A 271 8.86 -12.15 -0.97
CA TYR A 271 9.74 -13.23 -0.55
C TYR A 271 10.16 -14.13 -1.73
N VAL A 272 9.19 -14.59 -2.53
CA VAL A 272 9.46 -15.42 -3.72
C VAL A 272 10.29 -14.66 -4.73
N TYR A 273 10.00 -13.37 -4.95
CA TYR A 273 10.78 -12.50 -5.81
C TYR A 273 12.25 -12.42 -5.35
N LEU A 274 12.49 -12.06 -4.08
CA LEU A 274 13.84 -11.98 -3.52
C LEU A 274 14.57 -13.32 -3.60
N ARG A 275 13.89 -14.42 -3.27
CA ARG A 275 14.50 -15.76 -3.32
C ARG A 275 14.93 -16.13 -4.73
N ARG A 276 14.17 -15.74 -5.76
CA ARG A 276 14.55 -15.97 -7.16
C ARG A 276 15.73 -15.12 -7.59
N VAL A 277 15.80 -13.86 -7.14
CA VAL A 277 16.90 -12.95 -7.46
C VAL A 277 18.19 -13.39 -6.74
N THR A 278 18.12 -13.61 -5.43
CA THR A 278 19.27 -14.03 -4.60
C THR A 278 19.83 -15.41 -5.00
N LYS A 279 19.00 -16.35 -5.46
CA LYS A 279 19.48 -17.62 -6.04
C LYS A 279 20.41 -17.44 -7.25
N ARG A 280 20.26 -16.35 -8.00
CA ARG A 280 21.14 -16.04 -9.14
C ARG A 280 22.44 -15.38 -8.70
N GLU A 281 22.39 -14.62 -7.60
CA GLU A 281 23.54 -13.88 -7.03
C GLU A 281 24.42 -14.76 -6.12
N THR A 282 23.86 -15.81 -5.53
CA THR A 282 24.55 -16.69 -4.55
C THR A 282 25.63 -17.58 -5.14
N THR A 283 25.83 -17.62 -6.46
CA THR A 283 27.07 -18.13 -7.06
C THR A 283 28.31 -17.37 -6.54
N GLU A 284 28.14 -16.16 -5.99
CA GLU A 284 29.22 -15.35 -5.41
C GLU A 284 29.07 -15.01 -3.91
N GLY A 285 28.11 -15.64 -3.19
CA GLY A 285 28.21 -15.81 -1.73
C GLY A 285 27.66 -14.73 -0.78
N GLY A 286 26.65 -13.92 -1.16
CA GLY A 286 25.99 -12.98 -0.23
C GLY A 286 24.53 -13.34 0.06
N ALA A 287 24.24 -14.01 1.18
CA ALA A 287 22.86 -14.16 1.64
C ALA A 287 22.37 -12.84 2.28
N LEU A 288 21.14 -12.40 1.96
CA LEU A 288 20.52 -11.26 2.63
C LEU A 288 20.39 -11.55 4.13
N SER A 289 20.62 -10.55 4.98
CA SER A 289 20.40 -10.70 6.42
C SER A 289 18.93 -10.99 6.70
N TRP A 290 18.66 -11.82 7.72
CA TRP A 290 17.31 -12.21 8.11
C TRP A 290 16.32 -11.02 8.26
N PRO A 291 16.70 -9.90 8.91
CA PRO A 291 15.79 -8.76 9.07
C PRO A 291 15.33 -8.16 7.74
N LEU A 292 16.16 -8.21 6.69
CA LEU A 292 15.78 -7.65 5.39
C LEU A 292 14.64 -8.44 4.74
N TYR A 293 14.54 -9.75 4.98
CA TYR A 293 13.39 -10.52 4.53
C TYR A 293 12.11 -10.06 5.25
N MET A 294 12.14 -9.90 6.57
CA MET A 294 10.98 -9.38 7.31
C MET A 294 10.54 -8.00 6.81
N VAL A 295 11.49 -7.09 6.58
CA VAL A 295 11.22 -5.74 6.02
C VAL A 295 10.55 -5.83 4.65
N THR A 296 10.85 -6.85 3.83
CA THR A 296 10.20 -6.98 2.52
C THR A 296 8.73 -7.38 2.60
N GLY A 297 8.37 -8.23 3.57
CA GLY A 297 6.97 -8.57 3.84
C GLY A 297 6.21 -7.40 4.45
N ALA A 298 6.84 -6.68 5.38
CA ALA A 298 6.30 -5.46 5.97
C ALA A 298 6.20 -4.31 4.96
N GLY A 299 7.06 -4.29 3.94
CA GLY A 299 7.27 -3.15 3.04
C GLY A 299 6.03 -2.76 2.24
N VAL A 300 5.17 -3.71 1.87
CA VAL A 300 3.89 -3.39 1.21
C VAL A 300 2.96 -2.64 2.18
N GLY A 301 2.86 -3.10 3.43
CA GLY A 301 2.11 -2.39 4.49
C GLY A 301 2.70 -1.01 4.80
N ILE A 302 4.03 -0.87 4.83
CA ILE A 302 4.69 0.44 4.97
C ILE A 302 4.30 1.35 3.79
N THR A 303 4.27 0.83 2.57
CA THR A 303 3.87 1.60 1.38
C THR A 303 2.42 2.10 1.49
N LEU A 304 1.53 1.27 2.03
CA LEU A 304 0.14 1.66 2.33
C LEU A 304 0.07 2.70 3.45
N LEU A 305 0.90 2.60 4.50
CA LEU A 305 0.98 3.64 5.54
C LEU A 305 1.46 4.98 4.97
N VAL A 306 2.48 4.97 4.10
CA VAL A 306 2.94 6.18 3.41
C VAL A 306 1.84 6.74 2.51
N THR A 307 1.10 5.89 1.81
CA THR A 307 -0.08 6.28 1.03
C THR A 307 -1.09 7.01 1.91
N GLU A 308 -1.37 6.48 3.10
CA GLU A 308 -2.31 7.09 4.04
C GLU A 308 -1.84 8.45 4.53
N VAL A 309 -0.57 8.58 4.90
CA VAL A 309 0.02 9.87 5.31
C VAL A 309 -0.05 10.89 4.17
N VAL A 310 0.32 10.50 2.95
CA VAL A 310 0.27 11.39 1.78
C VAL A 310 -1.17 11.80 1.45
N THR A 311 -2.13 10.87 1.57
CA THR A 311 -3.56 11.13 1.36
C THR A 311 -4.09 12.10 2.41
N ARG A 312 -3.74 11.93 3.69
CA ARG A 312 -4.16 12.83 4.77
C ARG A 312 -3.59 14.22 4.61
N VAL A 313 -2.30 14.35 4.29
CA VAL A 313 -1.63 15.65 4.17
C VAL A 313 -2.02 16.36 2.87
N GLY A 314 -1.96 15.67 1.73
CA GLY A 314 -2.25 16.26 0.42
C GLY A 314 -3.75 16.42 0.15
N GLY A 315 -4.57 15.51 0.69
CA GLY A 315 -6.02 15.54 0.52
C GLY A 315 -6.75 16.44 1.51
N ALA A 316 -6.10 16.93 2.59
CA ALA A 316 -6.75 17.65 3.69
C ALA A 316 -7.79 18.68 3.23
N GLN A 317 -7.44 19.55 2.28
CA GLN A 317 -8.35 20.59 1.77
C GLN A 317 -9.60 20.01 1.06
N VAL A 318 -9.42 18.94 0.28
CA VAL A 318 -10.53 18.24 -0.39
C VAL A 318 -11.38 17.51 0.66
N LEU A 319 -10.75 16.94 1.69
CA LEU A 319 -11.45 16.25 2.75
C LEU A 319 -12.27 17.23 3.61
N ASP A 320 -11.70 18.38 3.96
CA ASP A 320 -12.37 19.45 4.72
C ASP A 320 -13.58 20.00 3.96
N ALA A 321 -13.45 20.17 2.64
CA ALA A 321 -14.55 20.61 1.79
C ALA A 321 -15.73 19.63 1.78
N VAL A 322 -15.48 18.32 1.89
CA VAL A 322 -16.54 17.31 2.03
C VAL A 322 -17.09 17.29 3.47
N ALA A 323 -16.23 17.45 4.48
CA ALA A 323 -16.64 17.40 5.89
C ALA A 323 -17.49 18.60 6.34
N SER A 324 -17.55 19.66 5.53
CA SER A 324 -18.42 20.82 5.73
C SER A 324 -19.83 20.62 5.15
N LEU A 325 -20.06 19.58 4.34
CA LEU A 325 -21.37 19.32 3.73
C LEU A 325 -22.38 18.73 4.72
N SER A 326 -21.95 17.82 5.60
CA SER A 326 -22.83 17.15 6.58
C SER A 326 -22.05 16.55 7.76
N GLU A 327 -22.70 16.48 8.93
CA GLU A 327 -22.18 15.74 10.10
C GLU A 327 -22.11 14.24 9.82
N PHE A 328 -23.06 13.71 9.05
CA PHE A 328 -23.09 12.31 8.66
C PHE A 328 -21.86 11.95 7.81
N ASP A 329 -21.50 12.78 6.84
CA ASP A 329 -20.32 12.57 5.98
C ASP A 329 -19.02 12.58 6.79
N ARG A 330 -18.96 13.41 7.84
CA ARG A 330 -17.83 13.45 8.77
C ARG A 330 -17.70 12.17 9.56
N ALA A 331 -18.80 11.65 10.10
CA ALA A 331 -18.81 10.39 10.84
C ALA A 331 -18.46 9.19 9.92
N PHE A 332 -19.05 9.15 8.72
CA PHE A 332 -18.74 8.13 7.73
C PHE A 332 -17.26 8.15 7.32
N ARG A 333 -16.68 9.33 7.07
CA ARG A 333 -15.24 9.46 6.79
C ARG A 333 -14.38 8.96 7.95
N ALA A 334 -14.67 9.36 9.18
CA ALA A 334 -13.90 8.92 10.35
C ALA A 334 -13.90 7.39 10.47
N HIS A 335 -15.05 6.76 10.19
CA HIS A 335 -15.17 5.31 10.14
C HIS A 335 -14.31 4.69 9.01
N VAL A 336 -14.46 5.16 7.78
CA VAL A 336 -13.68 4.67 6.62
C VAL A 336 -12.17 4.85 6.84
N ASP A 337 -11.74 5.96 7.42
CA ASP A 337 -10.32 6.20 7.70
C ASP A 337 -9.79 5.26 8.79
N ALA A 338 -10.59 4.94 9.81
CA ALA A 338 -10.24 3.95 10.83
C ALA A 338 -10.12 2.54 10.23
N ASP A 339 -11.03 2.16 9.33
CA ASP A 339 -11.00 0.86 8.66
C ASP A 339 -9.80 0.73 7.72
N ARG A 340 -9.47 1.79 6.98
CA ARG A 340 -8.30 1.82 6.08
C ARG A 340 -6.99 1.72 6.84
N LEU A 341 -6.90 2.37 8.00
CA LEU A 341 -5.76 2.24 8.89
C LEU A 341 -5.65 0.80 9.43
N THR A 342 -6.77 0.23 9.89
CA THR A 342 -6.83 -1.15 10.38
C THR A 342 -6.41 -2.15 9.30
N TYR A 343 -6.95 -2.02 8.08
CA TYR A 343 -6.57 -2.82 6.92
C TYR A 343 -5.05 -2.74 6.67
N THR A 344 -4.51 -1.53 6.67
CA THR A 344 -3.07 -1.28 6.43
C THR A 344 -2.20 -1.94 7.49
N LEU A 345 -2.58 -1.84 8.77
CA LEU A 345 -1.87 -2.48 9.87
C LEU A 345 -1.92 -4.01 9.78
N ILE A 346 -3.09 -4.58 9.44
CA ILE A 346 -3.21 -6.03 9.23
C ILE A 346 -2.29 -6.47 8.08
N VAL A 347 -2.29 -5.79 6.94
CA VAL A 347 -1.41 -6.12 5.81
C VAL A 347 0.06 -6.03 6.20
N PHE A 348 0.45 -5.00 6.96
CA PHE A 348 1.80 -4.84 7.49
C PHE A 348 2.23 -6.02 8.37
N PHE A 349 1.45 -6.35 9.40
CA PHE A 349 1.79 -7.41 10.36
C PHE A 349 1.73 -8.80 9.74
N VAL A 350 0.66 -9.11 9.01
CA VAL A 350 0.49 -10.41 8.36
C VAL A 350 1.55 -10.63 7.28
N GLY A 351 1.89 -9.59 6.50
CA GLY A 351 2.97 -9.65 5.52
C GLY A 351 4.34 -9.92 6.15
N ALA A 352 4.66 -9.22 7.25
CA ALA A 352 5.89 -9.44 8.00
C ALA A 352 5.99 -10.87 8.58
N LEU A 353 4.89 -11.38 9.14
CA LEU A 353 4.81 -12.74 9.68
C LEU A 353 4.93 -13.80 8.59
N ALA A 354 4.21 -13.65 7.48
CA ALA A 354 4.24 -14.58 6.36
C ALA A 354 5.66 -14.72 5.78
N THR A 355 6.38 -13.61 5.61
CA THR A 355 7.77 -13.65 5.13
C THR A 355 8.71 -14.28 6.16
N THR A 356 8.54 -13.97 7.45
CA THR A 356 9.34 -14.58 8.52
C THR A 356 9.18 -16.09 8.55
N ILE A 357 7.95 -16.60 8.44
CA ILE A 357 7.65 -18.03 8.38
C ILE A 357 8.25 -18.65 7.11
N ALA A 358 8.07 -18.01 5.95
CA ALA A 358 8.61 -18.49 4.68
C ALA A 358 10.14 -18.58 4.71
N PHE A 359 10.81 -17.60 5.31
CA PHE A 359 12.25 -17.64 5.55
C PHE A 359 12.64 -18.77 6.52
N GLY A 360 11.95 -18.92 7.65
CA GLY A 360 12.24 -19.95 8.64
C GLY A 360 12.20 -21.36 8.05
N ARG A 361 11.29 -21.61 7.11
CA ARG A 361 11.21 -22.88 6.36
C ARG A 361 12.40 -23.16 5.44
N THR A 362 13.27 -22.18 5.20
CA THR A 362 14.49 -22.35 4.39
C THR A 362 15.75 -22.58 5.21
N LEU A 363 15.68 -22.49 6.54
CA LEU A 363 16.82 -22.82 7.38
C LEU A 363 17.10 -24.33 7.33
N PRO A 364 18.36 -24.75 7.17
CA PRO A 364 18.70 -26.17 7.16
C PRO A 364 18.33 -26.78 8.52
N SER A 365 17.54 -27.86 8.49
CA SER A 365 17.24 -28.62 9.71
C SER A 365 18.54 -29.23 10.23
N LYS A 366 18.94 -28.84 11.46
CA LYS A 366 20.07 -29.47 12.16
C LYS A 366 19.74 -30.96 12.29
N LYS A 367 20.33 -31.81 11.45
CA LYS A 367 20.28 -33.27 11.67
C LYS A 367 20.95 -33.49 13.03
N ARG A 368 20.17 -33.99 14.00
CA ARG A 368 20.76 -34.51 15.24
C ARG A 368 21.60 -35.72 14.81
N VAL A 369 22.91 -35.57 14.93
CA VAL A 369 23.89 -36.66 14.73
C VAL A 369 23.89 -37.50 15.98
#